data_AF-A0A938Y3R1-F1
#
_entry.id   AF-A0A938Y3R1-F1
#
_cell.length_a   1.000
_cell.length_b   1.000
_cell.length_c   1.000
_cell.angle_alpha   90.00
_cell.angle_beta   90.00
_cell.angle_gamma   90.00
#
_symmetry.space_group_name_H-M   'P 1'
#
loop_
_entity.id
_entity.type
_entity.pdbx_description
1 polymer ?
#
loop_
_entity_poly.entity_id
_entity_poly.type
_entity_poly.pdbx_seq_one_letter_code
_entity_poly.pdbx_strand_id
1 'polypeptide(L)'
;MTKRPPAVELACWLLWLQMVAGALVCLMVVVRRDDLGAVWSPMQVGDSTVQPVEFVPVILVLYACTAVLAATCIMLLRSGHDWARYALAAIAVGIFVICVATVRTDPPALVDASAIAGAVLSAVTLVFLLHPQTHRFLRDAAAVRGDTEQTPPGAQGAVERAGAGKGSRDA
;
A
#
# COMPACT_ATOMS: atom_id res chain seq x y z
N MET A 1 -23.34 -11.26 0.62
CA MET A 1 -21.88 -11.41 0.77
C MET A 1 -21.26 -11.48 -0.62
N THR A 2 -20.85 -10.34 -1.17
CA THR A 2 -20.21 -10.28 -2.49
C THR A 2 -18.84 -10.95 -2.39
N LYS A 3 -18.66 -12.10 -3.03
CA LYS A 3 -17.41 -12.88 -2.99
C LYS A 3 -16.29 -12.01 -3.56
N ARG A 4 -15.31 -11.64 -2.72
CA ARG A 4 -14.16 -10.82 -3.15
C ARG A 4 -13.39 -11.61 -4.22
N PRO A 5 -12.99 -11.00 -5.35
CA PRO A 5 -12.22 -11.71 -6.36
C PRO A 5 -10.89 -12.18 -5.76
N PRO A 6 -10.44 -13.41 -6.05
CA PRO A 6 -9.21 -13.97 -5.49
C PRO A 6 -7.97 -13.11 -5.82
N ALA A 7 -7.98 -12.38 -6.94
CA ALA A 7 -6.91 -11.46 -7.30
C ALA A 7 -6.73 -10.30 -6.30
N VAL A 8 -7.83 -9.78 -5.73
CA VAL A 8 -7.78 -8.68 -4.75
C VAL A 8 -7.25 -9.18 -3.41
N GLU A 9 -7.63 -10.39 -3.03
CA GLU A 9 -7.15 -11.05 -1.82
C GLU A 9 -5.65 -11.36 -1.92
N LEU A 10 -5.21 -11.90 -3.06
CA LEU A 10 -3.80 -12.16 -3.35
C LEU A 10 -2.98 -10.85 -3.35
N ALA A 11 -3.49 -9.78 -3.95
CA ALA A 11 -2.82 -8.47 -3.94
C ALA A 11 -2.67 -7.91 -2.51
N CYS A 12 -3.69 -8.03 -1.67
CA CYS A 12 -3.58 -7.63 -0.26
C CYS A 12 -2.54 -8.48 0.47
N TRP A 13 -2.49 -9.78 0.20
CA TRP A 13 -1.53 -10.69 0.82
C TRP A 13 -0.09 -10.40 0.39
N LEU A 14 0.14 -10.12 -0.89
CA LEU A 14 1.43 -9.67 -1.43
C LEU A 14 1.90 -8.36 -0.80
N LEU A 15 0.99 -7.40 -0.59
CA LEU A 15 1.32 -6.14 0.08
C LEU A 15 1.73 -6.37 1.55
N TRP A 16 1.04 -7.27 2.26
CA TRP A 16 1.47 -7.66 3.61
C TRP A 16 2.81 -8.36 3.61
N LEU A 17 3.05 -9.26 2.66
CA LEU A 17 4.34 -9.93 2.49
C LEU A 17 5.47 -8.91 2.22
N GLN A 18 5.22 -7.89 1.41
CA GLN A 18 6.16 -6.81 1.13
C GLN A 18 6.50 -6.02 2.39
N MET A 19 5.51 -5.77 3.27
CA MET A 19 5.76 -5.13 4.56
C MET A 19 6.63 -6.02 5.45
N VAL A 20 6.31 -7.30 5.61
CA VAL A 20 7.11 -8.23 6.41
C VAL A 20 8.54 -8.33 5.88
N ALA A 21 8.72 -8.40 4.55
CA ALA A 21 10.04 -8.39 3.93
C ALA A 21 10.82 -7.10 4.25
N GLY A 22 10.16 -5.93 4.18
CA GLY A 22 10.77 -4.65 4.57
C GLY A 22 11.18 -4.60 6.05
N ALA A 23 10.37 -5.17 6.96
CA ALA A 23 10.72 -5.29 8.38
C ALA A 23 11.97 -6.16 8.58
N LEU A 24 12.07 -7.28 7.86
CA LEU A 24 13.24 -8.16 7.92
C LEU A 24 14.50 -7.46 7.42
N VAL A 25 14.40 -6.66 6.36
CA VAL A 25 15.53 -5.84 5.88
C VAL A 25 15.93 -4.81 6.93
N CYS A 26 14.98 -4.12 7.57
CA CYS A 26 15.27 -3.18 8.65
C CYS A 26 15.96 -3.87 9.83
N LEU A 27 15.51 -5.07 10.21
CA LEU A 27 16.15 -5.87 11.24
C LEU A 27 17.59 -6.23 10.85
N MET A 28 17.83 -6.61 9.59
CA MET A 28 19.17 -6.83 9.07
C MET A 28 20.05 -5.58 9.18
N VAL A 29 19.53 -4.40 8.83
CA VAL A 29 20.25 -3.12 8.95
C VAL A 29 20.64 -2.84 10.40
N VAL A 30 19.76 -3.12 11.36
CA VAL A 30 20.06 -2.95 12.80
C VAL A 30 21.15 -3.92 13.25
N VAL A 31 21.05 -5.19 12.86
CA VAL A 31 22.01 -6.24 13.26
C VAL A 31 23.38 -6.03 12.60
N ARG A 32 23.42 -5.55 11.35
CA ARG A 32 24.63 -5.32 10.57
C ARG A 32 25.08 -3.86 10.55
N ARG A 33 24.61 -3.05 11.50
CA ARG A 33 24.86 -1.60 11.54
C ARG A 33 26.34 -1.23 11.40
N ASP A 34 27.23 -2.02 11.99
CA ASP A 34 28.66 -1.73 12.02
C ASP A 34 29.31 -1.98 10.64
N ASP A 35 28.90 -3.06 9.95
CA ASP A 35 29.34 -3.38 8.59
C ASP A 35 28.80 -2.36 7.56
N LEU A 36 27.55 -1.94 7.70
CA LEU A 36 26.91 -0.95 6.82
C LEU A 36 27.45 0.47 7.03
N GLY A 37 27.80 0.83 8.27
CA GLY A 37 28.39 2.12 8.59
C GLY A 37 29.71 2.37 7.86
N ALA A 38 30.55 1.33 7.72
CA ALA A 38 31.81 1.42 7.01
C ALA A 38 31.64 1.67 5.48
N VAL A 39 30.56 1.18 4.89
CA VAL A 39 30.27 1.33 3.45
C VAL A 39 29.61 2.69 3.15
N TRP A 40 28.70 3.13 4.02
CA TRP A 40 27.95 4.38 3.81
C TRP A 40 28.63 5.62 4.39
N SER A 41 29.58 5.44 5.32
CA SER A 41 30.41 6.50 5.86
C SER A 41 31.89 6.08 5.85
N PRO A 42 32.55 6.08 4.68
CA PRO A 42 33.97 5.74 4.59
C PRO A 42 34.90 6.78 5.24
N MET A 43 34.37 7.91 5.70
CA MET A 43 35.14 8.97 6.35
C MET A 43 35.42 8.59 7.82
N GLN A 44 36.53 7.89 8.05
CA GLN A 44 37.00 7.57 9.39
C GLN A 44 37.32 8.84 10.19
N VAL A 45 37.09 8.72 11.50
CA VAL A 45 37.06 9.71 12.61
C VAL A 45 38.36 10.50 12.85
N GLY A 46 39.21 10.67 11.84
CA GLY A 46 40.55 11.24 11.98
C GLY A 46 40.66 12.77 11.97
N ASP A 47 39.68 13.51 11.44
CA ASP A 47 39.89 14.94 11.18
C ASP A 47 38.65 15.85 11.26
N SER A 48 37.60 15.46 12.00
CA SER A 48 36.43 16.33 12.16
C SER A 48 35.68 16.12 13.46
N THR A 49 35.36 17.22 14.14
CA THR A 49 34.45 17.34 15.29
C THR A 49 32.98 17.05 14.94
N VAL A 50 32.71 16.54 13.73
CA VAL A 50 31.38 16.22 13.22
C VAL A 50 31.02 14.82 13.69
N GLN A 51 29.98 14.71 14.52
CA GLN A 51 29.46 13.40 14.93
C GLN A 51 29.08 12.57 13.69
N PRO A 52 29.45 11.28 13.64
CA PRO A 52 28.98 10.39 12.59
C PRO A 52 27.45 10.37 12.62
N VAL A 53 26.81 10.60 11.47
CA VAL A 53 25.35 10.53 11.35
C VAL A 53 24.89 9.11 11.63
N GLU A 54 24.06 8.94 12.66
CA GLU A 54 23.38 7.67 12.91
C GLU A 54 22.27 7.47 11.87
N PHE A 55 22.54 6.65 10.86
CA PHE A 55 21.62 6.36 9.76
C PHE A 55 20.51 5.36 10.12
N VAL A 56 20.74 4.50 11.12
CA VAL A 56 19.80 3.43 11.51
C VAL A 56 18.45 3.97 12.01
N PRO A 57 18.40 4.96 12.93
CA PRO A 57 17.12 5.53 13.38
C PRO A 57 16.29 6.10 12.23
N VAL A 58 16.95 6.76 11.27
CA VAL A 58 16.30 7.36 10.10
C VAL A 58 15.62 6.29 9.25
N ILE A 59 16.30 5.18 8.97
CA ILE A 59 15.75 4.05 8.21
C ILE A 59 14.54 3.44 8.92
N LEU A 60 14.63 3.24 10.24
CA LEU A 60 13.54 2.65 11.02
C LEU A 60 12.28 3.54 11.02
N VAL A 61 12.46 4.85 11.19
CA VAL A 61 11.34 5.81 11.16
C VAL A 61 10.72 5.87 9.76
N LEU A 62 11.53 5.96 8.71
CA LEU A 62 11.06 5.93 7.32
C LEU A 62 10.24 4.66 7.04
N TYR A 63 10.77 3.50 7.41
CA TYR A 63 10.07 2.23 7.24
C TYR A 63 8.76 2.22 8.04
N ALA A 64 8.76 2.62 9.30
CA ALA A 64 7.55 2.66 10.12
C ALA A 64 6.47 3.58 9.51
N CYS A 65 6.84 4.77 9.07
CA CYS A 65 5.94 5.71 8.38
C CYS A 65 5.38 5.10 7.09
N THR A 66 6.24 4.51 6.25
CA THR A 66 5.80 3.85 5.01
C THR A 66 4.90 2.65 5.29
N ALA A 67 5.18 1.88 6.33
CA ALA A 67 4.39 0.71 6.69
C ALA A 67 2.99 1.08 7.20
N VAL A 68 2.90 2.10 8.05
CA VAL A 68 1.60 2.63 8.53
C VAL A 68 0.80 3.21 7.36
N LEU A 69 1.45 3.94 6.46
CA LEU A 69 0.80 4.48 5.26
C LEU A 69 0.28 3.36 4.36
N ALA A 70 1.11 2.35 4.06
CA ALA A 70 0.71 1.20 3.26
C ALA A 70 -0.44 0.42 3.92
N ALA A 71 -0.37 0.14 5.22
CA ALA A 71 -1.43 -0.53 5.97
C ALA A 71 -2.76 0.24 5.90
N THR A 72 -2.71 1.56 6.04
CA THR A 72 -3.89 2.44 5.91
C THR A 72 -4.48 2.37 4.51
N CYS A 73 -3.64 2.45 3.47
CA CYS A 73 -4.07 2.32 2.08
C CYS A 73 -4.65 0.93 1.77
N ILE A 74 -4.12 -0.16 2.35
CA ILE A 74 -4.67 -1.51 2.22
C ILE A 74 -6.11 -1.55 2.76
N MET A 75 -6.36 -0.94 3.92
CA MET A 75 -7.71 -0.88 4.49
C MET A 75 -8.66 -0.03 3.63
N LEU A 76 -8.19 1.10 3.10
CA LEU A 76 -8.95 1.93 2.17
C LEU A 76 -9.27 1.20 0.87
N LEU A 77 -8.32 0.45 0.31
CA LEU A 77 -8.54 -0.40 -0.85
C LEU A 77 -9.60 -1.47 -0.56
N ARG A 78 -9.54 -2.10 0.62
CA ARG A 78 -10.53 -3.10 1.07
C ARG A 78 -11.96 -2.54 1.23
N SER A 79 -12.10 -1.23 1.33
CA SER A 79 -13.38 -0.50 1.41
C SER A 79 -13.84 0.08 0.05
N GLY A 80 -13.10 -0.20 -1.03
CA GLY A 80 -13.48 0.13 -2.40
C GLY A 80 -13.01 1.49 -2.91
N HIS A 81 -12.05 2.14 -2.23
CA HIS A 81 -11.53 3.43 -2.67
C HIS A 81 -10.45 3.27 -3.75
N ASP A 82 -10.74 3.69 -4.99
CA ASP A 82 -9.85 3.51 -6.14
C ASP A 82 -8.56 4.36 -6.04
N TRP A 83 -8.60 5.50 -5.35
CA TRP A 83 -7.41 6.33 -5.13
C TRP A 83 -6.34 5.64 -4.27
N ALA A 84 -6.74 4.75 -3.36
CA ALA A 84 -5.81 3.98 -2.54
C ALA A 84 -4.95 3.02 -3.39
N ARG A 85 -5.47 2.59 -4.55
CA ARG A 85 -4.71 1.79 -5.52
C ARG A 85 -3.52 2.57 -6.07
N TYR A 86 -3.71 3.82 -6.47
CA TYR A 86 -2.62 4.64 -7.02
C TYR A 86 -1.57 4.96 -5.95
N ALA A 87 -2.00 5.19 -4.70
CA ALA A 87 -1.08 5.37 -3.59
C ALA A 87 -0.21 4.11 -3.34
N LEU A 88 -0.83 2.93 -3.31
CA LEU A 88 -0.10 1.66 -3.17
C LEU A 88 0.82 1.37 -4.37
N ALA A 89 0.39 1.74 -5.59
CA ALA A 89 1.23 1.65 -6.78
C ALA A 89 2.47 2.52 -6.64
N ALA A 90 2.30 3.78 -6.22
CA ALA A 90 3.40 4.71 -6.02
C ALA A 90 4.40 4.20 -4.97
N ILE A 91 3.91 3.64 -3.86
CA ILE A 91 4.77 3.01 -2.83
C ILE A 91 5.55 1.84 -3.43
N ALA A 92 4.89 0.93 -4.14
CA ALA A 92 5.54 -0.24 -4.75
C ALA A 92 6.58 0.16 -5.82
N VAL A 93 6.29 1.17 -6.64
CA VAL A 93 7.27 1.74 -7.59
C VAL A 93 8.45 2.35 -6.85
N GLY A 94 8.21 3.11 -5.78
CA GLY A 94 9.28 3.70 -4.97
C GLY A 94 10.21 2.64 -4.38
N ILE A 95 9.64 1.56 -3.82
CA ILE A 95 10.41 0.42 -3.30
C ILE A 95 11.23 -0.23 -4.41
N PHE A 96 10.61 -0.46 -5.59
CA PHE A 96 11.30 -1.04 -6.74
C PHE A 96 12.51 -0.19 -7.17
N VAL A 97 12.34 1.13 -7.27
CA VAL A 97 13.43 2.06 -7.63
C VAL A 97 14.55 2.03 -6.59
N ILE A 98 14.22 2.02 -5.30
CA ILE A 98 15.22 1.92 -4.23
C ILE A 98 15.98 0.60 -4.35
N CYS A 99 15.30 -0.53 -4.54
CA CYS A 99 15.95 -1.82 -4.70
C CYS A 99 16.92 -1.84 -5.89
N VAL A 100 16.51 -1.30 -7.05
CA VAL A 100 17.37 -1.20 -8.23
C VAL A 100 18.57 -0.29 -7.97
N ALA A 101 18.37 0.83 -7.27
CA ALA A 101 19.46 1.72 -6.88
C ALA A 101 20.45 1.03 -5.92
N THR A 102 19.95 0.26 -4.95
CA THR A 102 20.77 -0.50 -4.00
C THR A 102 21.63 -1.53 -4.70
N VAL A 103 21.08 -2.31 -5.65
CA VAL A 103 21.86 -3.29 -6.45
C VAL A 103 23.00 -2.62 -7.21
N ARG A 104 22.81 -1.36 -7.66
CA ARG A 104 23.85 -0.60 -8.38
C ARG A 104 24.98 -0.06 -7.50
N THR A 105 24.87 -0.15 -6.17
CA THR A 105 25.87 0.38 -5.23
C THR A 105 26.84 -0.68 -4.71
N ASP A 106 26.93 -1.85 -5.35
CA ASP A 106 27.74 -3.00 -4.94
C ASP A 106 27.66 -3.30 -3.43
N PRO A 107 26.44 -3.51 -2.88
CA PRO A 107 26.26 -3.71 -1.45
C PRO A 107 26.73 -5.12 -1.04
N PRO A 108 26.88 -5.39 0.28
CA PRO A 108 27.17 -6.74 0.77
C PRO A 108 26.17 -7.77 0.20
N ALA A 109 26.63 -8.97 -0.15
CA ALA A 109 25.84 -9.97 -0.89
C ALA A 109 24.45 -10.29 -0.29
N LEU A 110 24.31 -10.22 1.04
CA LEU A 110 23.02 -10.40 1.72
C LEU A 110 22.03 -9.27 1.41
N VAL A 111 22.52 -8.03 1.37
CA VAL A 111 21.73 -6.84 1.02
C VAL A 111 21.35 -6.91 -0.46
N ASP A 112 22.29 -7.31 -1.33
CA ASP A 112 22.03 -7.49 -2.76
C ASP A 112 20.92 -8.51 -3.02
N ALA A 113 21.02 -9.71 -2.45
CA ALA A 113 19.99 -10.74 -2.59
C ALA A 113 18.61 -10.27 -2.08
N SER A 114 18.59 -9.53 -0.96
CA SER A 114 17.36 -8.96 -0.41
C SER A 114 16.75 -7.88 -1.31
N ALA A 115 17.58 -7.05 -1.95
CA ALA A 115 17.14 -6.01 -2.88
C ALA A 115 16.57 -6.64 -4.16
N ILE A 116 17.21 -7.69 -4.70
CA ILE A 116 16.69 -8.43 -5.86
C ILE A 116 15.33 -9.07 -5.53
N ALA A 117 15.21 -9.75 -4.39
CA ALA A 117 13.95 -10.34 -3.96
C ALA A 117 12.85 -9.27 -3.75
N GLY A 118 13.20 -8.15 -3.13
CA GLY A 118 12.31 -7.00 -2.93
C GLY A 118 11.85 -6.37 -4.24
N ALA A 119 12.73 -6.26 -5.24
CA ALA A 119 12.40 -5.76 -6.57
C ALA A 119 11.42 -6.70 -7.30
N VAL A 120 11.67 -8.01 -7.27
CA VAL A 120 10.77 -9.01 -7.86
C VAL A 120 9.40 -8.96 -7.20
N LEU A 121 9.35 -8.95 -5.87
CA LEU A 121 8.09 -8.89 -5.13
C LEU A 121 7.31 -7.59 -5.42
N SER A 122 8.01 -6.45 -5.53
CA SER A 122 7.41 -5.17 -5.90
C SER A 122 6.86 -5.19 -7.32
N ALA A 123 7.59 -5.76 -8.27
CA ALA A 123 7.15 -5.90 -9.66
C ALA A 123 5.89 -6.79 -9.78
N VAL A 124 5.89 -7.94 -9.09
CA VAL A 124 4.71 -8.82 -9.04
C VAL A 124 3.52 -8.09 -8.42
N THR A 125 3.74 -7.39 -7.31
CA THR A 125 2.70 -6.58 -6.65
C THR A 125 2.12 -5.55 -7.62
N LEU A 126 2.96 -4.83 -8.37
CA LEU A 126 2.51 -3.86 -9.37
C LEU A 126 1.67 -4.48 -10.47
N VAL A 127 2.07 -5.64 -10.99
CA VAL A 127 1.30 -6.36 -12.02
C VAL A 127 -0.11 -6.69 -11.50
N PHE A 128 -0.23 -7.22 -10.28
CA PHE A 128 -1.52 -7.53 -9.69
C PHE A 128 -2.35 -6.28 -9.35
N LEU A 129 -1.70 -5.23 -8.89
CA LEU A 129 -2.37 -3.97 -8.53
C LEU A 129 -2.92 -3.26 -9.77
N LEU A 130 -2.16 -3.25 -10.87
CA LEU A 130 -2.54 -2.66 -12.16
C LEU A 130 -3.38 -3.60 -13.02
N HIS A 131 -3.61 -4.85 -12.58
CA HIS A 131 -4.36 -5.82 -13.34
C HIS A 131 -5.80 -5.34 -13.63
N PRO A 132 -6.33 -5.51 -14.85
CA PRO A 132 -7.67 -5.06 -15.22
C PRO A 132 -8.80 -5.68 -14.38
N GLN A 133 -8.56 -6.83 -13.74
CA GLN A 133 -9.52 -7.41 -12.79
C GLN A 133 -9.71 -6.55 -11.54
N THR A 134 -8.63 -5.93 -11.04
CA THR A 134 -8.66 -5.00 -9.90
C THR A 134 -9.47 -3.75 -10.27
N HIS A 135 -9.32 -3.26 -11.51
CA HIS A 135 -10.08 -2.13 -12.03
C HIS A 135 -11.58 -2.44 -12.15
N ARG A 136 -11.95 -3.65 -12.60
CA ARG A 136 -13.37 -4.05 -12.70
C ARG A 136 -14.02 -4.13 -11.32
N PHE A 137 -13.35 -4.74 -10.35
CA PHE A 137 -13.86 -4.83 -8.98
C PHE A 137 -14.10 -3.46 -8.33
N LEU A 138 -13.15 -2.53 -8.47
CA LEU A 138 -13.26 -1.19 -7.89
C LEU A 138 -14.38 -0.38 -8.55
N ARG A 139 -14.55 -0.51 -9.87
CA ARG A 139 -15.64 0.13 -10.60
C ARG A 139 -17.01 -0.41 -10.17
N ASP A 140 -17.14 -1.72 -10.00
CA ASP A 140 -18.39 -2.34 -9.58
C ASP A 140 -18.74 -1.95 -8.12
N ALA A 141 -17.74 -1.83 -7.24
CA ALA A 141 -17.93 -1.35 -5.88
C ALA A 141 -18.34 0.13 -5.82
N ALA A 142 -17.79 0.98 -6.71
CA ALA A 142 -18.16 2.38 -6.82
C ALA A 142 -19.60 2.57 -7.33
N ALA A 143 -20.04 1.76 -8.30
CA ALA A 143 -21.41 1.78 -8.82
C ALA A 143 -22.45 1.48 -7.73
N VAL A 144 -22.24 0.42 -6.94
CA VAL A 144 -23.15 0.05 -5.82
C VAL A 144 -23.23 1.15 -4.76
N ARG A 145 -22.13 1.87 -4.49
CA ARG A 145 -22.14 3.00 -3.56
C ARG A 145 -22.97 4.17 -4.09
N GLY A 146 -22.83 4.49 -5.38
CA GLY A 146 -23.62 5.54 -6.04
C GLY A 146 -25.12 5.31 -5.91
N ASP A 147 -25.57 4.07 -6.14
CA ASP A 147 -26.99 3.70 -6.03
C ASP A 147 -27.53 3.84 -4.60
N THR A 148 -26.68 3.63 -3.58
CA THR A 148 -27.06 3.74 -2.17
C THR A 148 -27.18 5.20 -1.71
N GLU A 149 -26.31 6.07 -2.22
CA GLU A 149 -26.29 7.50 -1.86
C GLU A 149 -27.40 8.31 -2.54
N GLN A 150 -27.92 7.82 -3.67
CA GLN A 150 -28.94 8.48 -4.48
C GLN A 150 -30.40 8.24 -4.02
N THR A 151 -30.63 7.48 -2.95
CA THR A 151 -31.97 7.30 -2.35
C THR A 151 -32.14 8.27 -1.18
N PRO A 152 -32.70 9.48 -1.39
CA PRO A 152 -33.01 10.37 -0.27
C PRO A 152 -34.06 9.70 0.65
N PRO A 153 -33.87 9.73 1.99
CA PRO A 153 -34.73 9.04 2.95
C PRO A 153 -36.19 9.55 2.98
N GLY A 154 -36.53 10.59 2.20
CA GLY A 154 -37.89 11.12 2.06
C GLY A 154 -38.66 10.64 0.82
N ALA A 155 -38.04 9.98 -0.16
CA ALA A 155 -38.72 9.64 -1.41
C ALA A 155 -39.71 8.47 -1.28
N GLN A 156 -39.42 7.48 -0.43
CA GLN A 156 -40.31 6.32 -0.25
C GLN A 156 -41.60 6.68 0.52
N GLY A 157 -41.52 7.56 1.52
CA GLY A 157 -42.70 8.00 2.28
C GLY A 157 -43.63 8.96 1.50
N ALA A 158 -43.10 9.70 0.51
CA ALA A 158 -43.90 10.60 -0.32
C ALA A 158 -44.75 9.86 -1.36
N VAL A 159 -44.23 8.75 -1.92
CA VAL A 159 -44.95 7.91 -2.88
C VAL A 159 -46.08 7.14 -2.19
N GLU A 160 -45.86 6.67 -0.95
CA GLU A 160 -46.88 5.95 -0.17
C GLU A 160 -48.04 6.86 0.26
N ARG A 161 -47.75 8.13 0.65
CA ARG A 161 -48.78 9.12 0.97
C ARG A 161 -49.54 9.62 -0.25
N ALA A 162 -48.92 9.68 -1.43
CA ALA A 162 -49.59 10.06 -2.67
C ALA A 162 -50.50 8.94 -3.22
N GLY A 163 -50.18 7.67 -2.95
CA GLY A 163 -51.01 6.52 -3.34
C GLY A 163 -52.27 6.34 -2.49
N ALA A 164 -52.20 6.66 -1.19
CA ALA A 164 -53.32 6.47 -0.27
C ALA A 164 -54.49 7.47 -0.47
N GLY A 165 -54.27 8.61 -1.16
CA GLY A 165 -55.28 9.66 -1.34
C GLY A 165 -56.24 9.48 -2.52
N LYS A 166 -56.02 8.48 -3.40
CA LYS A 166 -56.75 8.38 -4.68
C LYS A 166 -57.89 7.35 -4.72
N GLY A 167 -58.13 6.61 -3.62
CA GLY A 167 -59.08 5.50 -3.57
C GLY A 167 -60.44 5.78 -2.93
N SER A 168 -60.77 7.01 -2.52
CA SER A 168 -61.95 7.30 -1.69
C SER A 168 -62.80 8.47 -2.22
N ARG A 169 -63.10 8.51 -3.53
CA ARG A 169 -64.03 9.52 -4.09
C ARG A 169 -65.18 9.00 -4.94
N ASP A 170 -65.31 7.69 -5.12
CA ASP A 170 -66.42 7.09 -5.86
C ASP A 170 -67.17 6.08 -4.97
N ALA A 171 -68.00 6.60 -4.07
CA ALA A 171 -69.08 5.87 -3.39
C ALA A 171 -70.15 6.84 -2.89
#